data_AF-A0A7Y0AMS5-F1
#
_entry.id   AF-A0A7Y0AMS5-F1
#
_cell.length_a   1.000
_cell.length_b   1.000
_cell.length_c   1.000
_cell.angle_alpha   90.00
_cell.angle_beta   90.00
_cell.angle_gamma   90.00
#
_symmetry.space_group_name_H-M   'P 1'
#
loop_
_entity.id
_entity.type
_entity.pdbx_description
1 polymer ?
#
loop_
_entity_poly.entity_id
_entity_poly.type
_entity_poly.pdbx_seq_one_letter_code
_entity_poly.pdbx_strand_id
1 'polypeptide(L)'
;MEENKLIKDIQPKSETFKTIQKYVLNKYTITICMFLVWMIFFDKTSFLVINELNGEISRYEDQLEYYKKEYEKNDTFYKKLMNNKSEKEKYARENYFMKKPDEEIFILVVDSANVAKK
;
A
#
# COMPACT_ATOMS: atom_id res chain seq x y z
N MET A 1 48.76 -30.89 46.42
CA MET A 1 49.39 -29.98 45.43
C MET A 1 48.30 -29.43 44.50
N GLU A 2 47.39 -28.56 44.97
CA GLU A 2 46.37 -27.92 44.11
C GLU A 2 45.84 -26.58 44.69
N GLU A 3 46.69 -25.78 45.35
CA GLU A 3 46.25 -24.50 45.94
C GLU A 3 46.33 -23.29 44.99
N ASN A 4 46.73 -23.49 43.72
CA ASN A 4 47.09 -22.39 42.82
C ASN A 4 46.06 -22.11 41.71
N LYS A 5 44.76 -22.22 42.03
CA LYS A 5 43.65 -21.95 41.07
C LYS A 5 42.60 -20.96 41.60
N LEU A 6 42.82 -20.31 42.75
CA LEU A 6 41.83 -19.44 43.38
C LEU A 6 42.06 -17.94 43.19
N ILE A 7 43.20 -17.54 42.61
CA ILE A 7 43.51 -16.12 42.39
C ILE A 7 43.55 -15.89 40.88
N LYS A 8 42.58 -15.13 40.39
CA LYS A 8 42.48 -14.71 38.99
C LYS A 8 43.13 -13.33 38.89
N ASP A 9 44.22 -13.22 38.14
CA ASP A 9 44.95 -11.96 37.99
C ASP A 9 44.07 -10.88 37.35
N ILE A 10 43.97 -9.73 38.00
CA ILE A 10 43.17 -8.61 37.52
C ILE A 10 43.93 -7.95 36.37
N GLN A 11 43.57 -8.30 35.14
CA GLN A 11 44.13 -7.72 33.92
C GLN A 11 43.90 -6.20 33.91
N PRO A 12 44.93 -5.37 33.63
CA PRO A 12 44.79 -3.93 33.65
C PRO A 12 43.85 -3.49 32.52
N LYS A 13 42.80 -2.73 32.88
CA LYS A 13 41.88 -2.11 31.92
C LYS A 13 42.68 -1.29 30.90
N SER A 14 42.46 -1.56 29.61
CA SER A 14 43.12 -0.85 28.51
C SER A 14 42.89 0.67 28.59
N GLU A 15 43.87 1.46 28.17
CA GLU A 15 43.81 2.93 28.20
C GLU A 15 42.65 3.48 27.35
N THR A 16 42.29 2.78 26.28
CA THR A 16 41.10 3.07 25.46
C THR A 16 39.81 2.90 26.25
N PHE A 17 39.70 1.85 27.07
CA PHE A 17 38.52 1.60 27.90
C PHE A 17 38.35 2.67 28.97
N LYS A 18 39.45 3.12 29.61
CA LYS A 18 39.40 4.21 30.61
C LYS A 18 38.93 5.53 29.99
N THR A 19 39.39 5.83 28.79
CA THR A 19 39.00 7.04 28.05
C THR A 19 37.52 6.99 27.67
N ILE A 20 37.06 5.89 27.07
CA ILE A 20 35.64 5.67 26.76
C ILE A 20 34.79 5.76 28.02
N GLN A 21 35.22 5.12 29.11
CA GLN A 21 34.52 5.17 30.39
C GLN A 21 34.37 6.63 30.89
N LYS A 22 35.39 7.47 30.77
CA LYS A 22 35.35 8.88 31.20
C LYS A 22 34.36 9.73 30.40
N TYR A 23 34.28 9.53 29.09
CA TYR A 23 33.35 10.29 28.21
C TYR A 23 31.92 9.75 28.28
N VAL A 24 31.75 8.44 28.42
CA VAL A 24 30.44 7.76 28.46
C VAL A 24 29.79 7.81 29.85
N LEU A 25 30.56 7.70 30.94
CA LEU A 25 30.02 7.85 32.32
C LEU A 25 29.85 9.30 32.79
N ASN A 26 30.04 10.28 31.92
CA ASN A 26 29.69 11.65 32.26
C ASN A 26 28.16 11.78 32.40
N LYS A 27 27.68 12.40 33.49
CA LYS A 27 26.24 12.57 33.76
C LYS A 27 25.50 13.20 32.58
N TYR A 28 26.13 14.16 31.90
CA TYR A 28 25.56 14.83 30.74
C TYR A 28 25.40 13.89 29.54
N THR A 29 26.40 13.04 29.29
CA THR A 29 26.35 12.04 28.20
C THR A 29 25.27 11.01 28.46
N ILE A 30 25.14 10.51 29.69
CA ILE A 30 24.08 9.55 30.06
C ILE A 30 22.70 10.20 29.92
N THR A 31 22.50 11.42 30.41
CA THR A 31 21.22 12.13 30.27
C THR A 31 20.86 12.36 28.80
N ILE A 32 21.82 12.77 27.96
CA ILE A 32 21.59 12.95 26.52
C ILE A 32 21.31 11.61 25.83
N CYS A 33 22.06 10.55 26.13
CA CYS A 33 21.80 9.22 25.57
C CYS A 33 20.41 8.72 25.96
N MET A 34 20.05 8.85 27.24
CA MET A 34 18.72 8.44 27.71
C MET A 34 17.61 9.27 27.06
N PHE A 35 17.84 10.58 26.87
CA PHE A 35 16.92 11.46 26.14
C PHE A 35 16.80 11.08 24.66
N LEU A 36 17.90 10.77 23.98
CA LEU A 36 17.90 10.32 22.59
C LEU A 36 17.21 8.97 22.43
N VAL A 37 17.48 8.02 23.32
CA VAL A 37 16.77 6.74 23.36
C VAL A 37 15.27 6.97 23.61
N TRP A 38 14.90 7.89 24.49
CA TRP A 38 13.51 8.27 24.69
C TRP A 38 12.88 8.85 23.41
N MET A 39 13.57 9.79 22.76
CA MET A 39 13.15 10.39 21.50
C MET A 39 13.07 9.39 20.33
N ILE A 40 13.77 8.26 20.39
CA ILE A 40 13.76 7.26 19.31
C ILE A 40 12.72 6.16 19.57
N PHE A 41 12.61 5.69 20.82
CA PHE A 41 11.76 4.55 21.17
C PHE A 41 10.38 4.94 21.68
N PHE A 42 10.26 6.04 22.42
CA PHE A 42 8.99 6.50 22.99
C PHE A 42 8.35 7.62 22.16
N ASP A 43 9.13 8.38 21.39
CA ASP A 43 8.58 9.38 20.48
C ASP A 43 8.03 8.74 19.20
N LYS A 44 7.04 9.38 18.60
CA LYS A 44 6.22 8.85 17.50
C LYS A 44 6.94 8.82 16.15
N THR A 45 8.23 9.10 16.11
CA THR A 45 9.07 9.03 14.89
C THR A 45 9.40 7.58 14.55
N SER A 46 8.38 6.72 14.59
CA SER A 46 8.52 5.32 14.24
C SER A 46 8.66 5.22 12.72
N PHE A 47 9.80 4.72 12.25
CA PHE A 47 10.03 4.39 10.85
C PHE A 47 8.90 3.54 10.25
N LEU A 48 8.26 2.72 11.08
CA LEU A 48 7.09 1.92 10.72
C LEU A 48 5.90 2.77 10.27
N VAL A 49 5.60 3.86 10.98
CA VAL A 49 4.49 4.77 10.64
C VAL A 49 4.77 5.45 9.31
N ILE A 50 6.01 5.89 9.08
CA ILE A 50 6.41 6.51 7.80
C ILE A 50 6.27 5.52 6.65
N ASN A 51 6.63 4.25 6.86
CA ASN A 51 6.45 3.22 5.83
C ASN A 51 4.97 2.92 5.55
N GLU A 52 4.13 2.88 6.58
CA GLU A 52 2.67 2.72 6.43
C GLU A 52 2.06 3.90 5.65
N LEU A 53 2.40 5.14 6.01
CA LEU A 53 1.96 6.33 5.26
C LEU A 53 2.43 6.30 3.80
N ASN A 54 3.66 5.88 3.52
CA ASN A 54 4.14 5.74 2.13
C ASN A 54 3.33 4.69 1.35
N GLY A 55 2.94 3.60 2.01
CA GLY A 55 2.04 2.60 1.42
C GLY A 55 0.65 3.18 1.12
N GLU A 56 0.11 3.99 2.02
CA GLU A 56 -1.16 4.69 1.78
C GLU A 56 -1.06 5.67 0.61
N ILE A 57 0.03 6.45 0.52
CA ILE A 57 0.28 7.39 -0.58
C ILE A 57 0.27 6.65 -1.92
N SER A 58 1.05 5.58 -2.05
CA SER A 58 1.08 4.77 -3.28
C SER A 58 -0.30 4.22 -3.62
N ARG A 59 -1.07 3.76 -2.63
CA ARG A 59 -2.45 3.29 -2.84
C ARG A 59 -3.36 4.40 -3.37
N TYR A 60 -3.23 5.63 -2.87
CA TYR A 60 -4.02 6.77 -3.35
C TYR A 60 -3.61 7.20 -4.76
N GLU A 61 -2.33 7.15 -5.08
CA GLU A 61 -1.82 7.42 -6.42
C GLU A 61 -2.35 6.41 -7.44
N ASP A 62 -2.30 5.12 -7.12
CA ASP A 62 -2.84 4.05 -7.99
C ASP A 62 -4.35 4.21 -8.22
N GLN A 63 -5.10 4.53 -7.16
CA GLN A 63 -6.53 4.82 -7.29
C GLN A 63 -6.79 6.03 -8.17
N LEU A 64 -6.01 7.10 -8.00
CA LEU A 64 -6.14 8.32 -8.78
C LEU A 64 -5.84 8.05 -10.27
N GLU A 65 -4.82 7.27 -10.58
CA GLU A 65 -4.52 6.87 -11.95
C GLU A 65 -5.66 6.03 -12.55
N TYR A 66 -6.15 5.03 -11.79
CA TYR A 66 -7.27 4.19 -12.21
C TYR A 66 -8.51 5.02 -12.57
N TYR A 67 -8.94 5.92 -11.68
CA TYR A 67 -10.14 6.73 -11.90
C TYR A 67 -9.95 7.74 -13.04
N LYS A 68 -8.76 8.30 -13.22
CA LYS A 68 -8.46 9.16 -14.38
C LYS A 68 -8.62 8.40 -15.69
N LYS A 69 -8.02 7.21 -15.78
CA LYS A 69 -8.12 6.37 -16.97
C LYS A 69 -9.56 5.95 -17.26
N GLU A 70 -10.31 5.60 -16.22
CA GLU A 70 -11.71 5.22 -16.37
C GLU A 70 -12.59 6.41 -16.76
N TYR A 71 -12.31 7.59 -16.23
CA TYR A 71 -12.95 8.83 -16.64
C TYR A 71 -12.71 9.13 -18.13
N GLU A 72 -11.48 9.03 -18.62
CA GLU A 72 -11.17 9.26 -20.04
C GLU A 72 -11.91 8.29 -20.97
N LYS A 73 -11.94 7.01 -20.62
CA LYS A 73 -12.73 6.01 -21.38
C LYS A 73 -14.22 6.33 -21.38
N ASN A 74 -14.77 6.68 -20.21
CA ASN A 74 -16.20 6.97 -20.09
C ASN A 74 -16.58 8.28 -20.78
N ASP A 75 -15.74 9.31 -20.71
CA ASP A 75 -15.94 10.58 -21.40
C ASP A 75 -15.89 10.41 -22.92
N THR A 76 -14.91 9.65 -23.43
CA THR A 76 -14.83 9.34 -24.86
C THR A 76 -16.03 8.51 -25.33
N PHE A 77 -16.45 7.51 -24.55
CA PHE A 77 -17.66 6.74 -24.82
C PHE A 77 -18.92 7.61 -24.80
N TYR A 78 -19.06 8.47 -23.79
CA TYR A 78 -20.18 9.39 -23.65
C TYR A 78 -20.26 10.37 -24.83
N LYS A 79 -19.13 10.96 -25.23
CA LYS A 79 -19.06 11.84 -26.40
C LYS A 79 -19.44 11.09 -27.68
N LYS A 80 -18.96 9.86 -27.88
CA LYS A 80 -19.34 9.02 -29.03
C LYS A 80 -20.85 8.77 -29.04
N LEU A 81 -21.42 8.41 -27.88
CA LEU A 81 -22.84 8.13 -27.72
C LEU A 81 -23.71 9.37 -27.96
N MET A 82 -23.29 10.54 -27.46
CA MET A 82 -24.09 11.76 -27.58
C MET A 82 -24.03 12.39 -28.96
N ASN A 83 -22.87 12.35 -29.60
CA ASN A 83 -22.66 12.96 -30.91
C ASN A 83 -23.15 12.08 -32.07
N ASN A 84 -23.29 10.77 -31.88
CA ASN A 84 -23.75 9.86 -32.92
C ASN A 84 -25.09 9.20 -32.57
N LYS A 85 -26.13 9.53 -33.35
CA LYS A 85 -27.49 9.00 -33.19
C LYS A 85 -27.55 7.47 -33.37
N SER A 86 -26.78 6.90 -34.30
CA SER A 86 -26.83 5.45 -34.56
C SER A 86 -26.22 4.64 -33.42
N GLU A 87 -25.10 5.11 -32.85
CA GLU A 87 -24.46 4.51 -31.69
C GLU A 87 -25.35 4.59 -30.45
N LYS A 88 -26.06 5.71 -30.26
CA LYS A 88 -27.06 5.88 -29.19
C LYS A 88 -28.20 4.88 -29.28
N GLU A 89 -28.78 4.74 -30.47
CA GLU A 89 -29.88 3.79 -30.71
C GLU A 89 -29.41 2.34 -30.53
N LYS A 90 -28.21 1.99 -31.03
CA LYS A 90 -27.61 0.68 -30.83
C LYS A 90 -27.42 0.36 -29.35
N TYR A 91 -26.83 1.28 -28.58
CA TYR A 91 -26.63 1.09 -27.14
C TYR A 91 -27.94 0.92 -26.38
N ALA A 92 -28.96 1.72 -26.70
CA ALA A 92 -30.30 1.63 -26.11
C ALA A 92 -31.00 0.29 -26.43
N ARG A 93 -30.82 -0.22 -27.65
CA ARG A 93 -31.36 -1.54 -28.07
C ARG A 93 -30.64 -2.70 -27.39
N GLU A 94 -29.31 -2.65 -27.30
CA GLU A 94 -28.50 -3.75 -26.74
C GLU A 94 -28.56 -3.82 -25.21
N ASN A 95 -28.52 -2.68 -24.51
CA ASN A 95 -28.42 -2.65 -23.05
C ASN A 95 -29.77 -2.48 -22.35
N TYR A 96 -30.71 -1.79 -22.99
CA TYR A 96 -32.01 -1.44 -22.40
C TYR A 96 -33.20 -2.03 -23.17
N PHE A 97 -32.96 -2.80 -24.23
CA PHE A 97 -34.01 -3.41 -25.07
C PHE A 97 -35.07 -2.41 -25.55
N MET A 98 -34.67 -1.15 -25.77
CA MET A 98 -35.57 -0.12 -26.28
C MET A 98 -35.99 -0.45 -27.72
N LYS A 99 -37.26 -0.23 -28.04
CA LYS A 99 -37.83 -0.43 -29.38
C LYS A 99 -38.71 0.74 -29.78
N LYS A 100 -38.95 0.88 -31.09
CA LYS A 100 -39.99 1.78 -31.58
C LYS A 100 -41.38 1.14 -31.42
N PRO A 101 -42.46 1.94 -31.44
CA PRO A 101 -43.82 1.43 -31.29
C PRO A 101 -44.23 0.41 -32.36
N ASP A 102 -43.64 0.50 -33.55
CA ASP A 102 -43.88 -0.34 -34.73
C ASP A 102 -42.92 -1.54 -34.85
N GLU A 103 -42.12 -1.83 -33.80
CA GLU A 103 -41.14 -2.91 -33.81
C GLU A 103 -41.46 -4.00 -32.75
N GLU A 104 -41.22 -5.26 -33.12
CA GLU A 104 -41.30 -6.43 -32.24
C GLU A 104 -39.89 -6.98 -31.95
N ILE A 105 -39.59 -7.23 -30.67
CA ILE A 105 -38.30 -7.79 -30.24
C ILE A 105 -38.50 -9.29 -30.01
N PHE A 106 -37.70 -10.12 -30.67
CA PHE A 106 -37.62 -11.55 -30.42
C PHE A 106 -36.32 -11.86 -29.67
N ILE A 107 -36.43 -12.33 -28.42
CA ILE A 107 -35.27 -12.82 -27.65
C ILE A 107 -35.19 -14.33 -27.85
N LEU A 108 -34.19 -14.78 -28.61
CA LEU A 108 -33.93 -16.20 -28.83
C LEU A 108 -33.19 -16.76 -27.60
N VAL A 109 -33.93 -17.40 -26.70
CA VAL A 109 -33.34 -18.20 -25.64
C VAL A 109 -33.10 -19.60 -26.19
N VAL A 110 -31.83 -19.98 -26.32
CA VAL A 110 -31.50 -21.38 -26.63
C VAL A 110 -31.83 -22.19 -25.40
N ASP A 111 -32.95 -22.91 -25.45
CA ASP A 111 -33.36 -23.82 -24.38
C ASP A 111 -32.30 -24.93 -24.29
N SER A 112 -31.47 -24.86 -23.24
CA SER A 112 -30.28 -25.72 -23.10
C SER A 112 -30.65 -27.20 -22.94
N ALA A 113 -31.93 -27.52 -22.79
CA ALA A 113 -32.47 -28.87 -22.71
C ALA A 113 -32.45 -29.65 -24.04
N ASN A 114 -32.42 -28.97 -25.19
CA ASN A 114 -32.48 -29.62 -26.51
C ASN A 114 -31.27 -29.34 -27.41
N VAL A 115 -30.14 -28.92 -26.84
CA VAL A 115 -28.85 -28.98 -27.56
C VAL A 115 -28.44 -30.46 -27.60
N ALA A 116 -29.02 -31.20 -28.55
CA ALA A 116 -28.63 -32.57 -28.85
C ALA A 116 -27.11 -32.59 -29.03
N LYS A 117 -26.44 -33.32 -28.12
CA LYS A 117 -25.02 -33.64 -28.20
C LYS A 117 -24.69 -34.05 -29.64
N LYS A 118 -23.80 -33.31 -30.29
CA LYS A 118 -23.11 -33.74 -31.49
C LYS A 118 -21.61 -33.68 -31.23
#